data_AF-A0A1B6CGM5-F1
#
_entry.id   AF-A0A1B6CGM5-F1
#
_cell.length_a   1.000
_cell.length_b   1.000
_cell.length_c   1.000
_cell.angle_alpha   90.00
_cell.angle_beta   90.00
_cell.angle_gamma   90.00
#
_symmetry.space_group_name_H-M   'P 1'
#
loop_
_entity.id
_entity.type
_entity.pdbx_description
1 polymer ?
#
loop_
_entity_poly.entity_id
_entity_poly.type
_entity_poly.pdbx_seq_one_letter_code
_entity_poly.pdbx_strand_id
1 'polypeptide(L)'
;MEFLRQTFPGHLISLRGDVEWPPRSPDLSPCDYFLWGYLKERVYASKPRTLEALSEMITLETRAVPREMLRRSMDNFSQRLEECMEKNGRHLTDVIFRT
;
A
#
# COMPACT_ATOMS: atom_id res chain seq x y z
N MET A 1 -16.09 14.66 -1.84
CA MET A 1 -14.92 14.86 -2.74
C MET A 1 -14.37 16.26 -2.68
N GLU A 2 -15.19 17.30 -2.55
CA GLU A 2 -14.73 18.70 -2.49
C GLU A 2 -13.71 18.95 -1.37
N PHE A 3 -14.01 18.53 -0.13
CA PHE A 3 -13.06 18.60 0.98
C PHE A 3 -11.70 17.94 0.66
N LEU A 4 -11.70 16.74 0.07
CA LEU A 4 -10.47 16.02 -0.26
C LEU A 4 -9.66 16.72 -1.36
N ARG A 5 -10.33 17.27 -2.39
CA ARG A 5 -9.64 18.07 -3.43
C ARG A 5 -9.05 19.35 -2.88
N GLN A 6 -9.75 20.00 -1.94
CA GLN A 6 -9.23 21.20 -1.27
C GLN A 6 -8.03 20.86 -0.37
N THR A 7 -8.04 19.70 0.28
CA THR A 7 -6.99 19.28 1.21
C THR A 7 -5.76 18.73 0.47
N PHE A 8 -5.96 18.04 -0.66
CA PHE A 8 -4.92 17.35 -1.43
C PHE A 8 -5.01 17.71 -2.93
N PRO A 9 -4.86 18.99 -3.29
CA PRO A 9 -5.05 19.43 -4.67
C PRO A 9 -4.03 18.79 -5.60
N GLY A 10 -4.49 18.14 -6.67
CA GLY A 10 -3.63 17.49 -7.67
C GLY A 10 -3.09 16.11 -7.25
N HIS A 11 -3.45 15.64 -6.05
CA HIS A 11 -2.92 14.40 -5.48
C HIS A 11 -4.01 13.35 -5.23
N LEU A 12 -5.24 13.61 -5.69
CA LEU A 12 -6.35 12.71 -5.46
C LEU A 12 -6.33 11.55 -6.47
N ILE A 13 -5.89 10.37 -6.03
CA ILE A 13 -5.92 9.13 -6.81
C ILE A 13 -7.27 8.43 -6.56
N SER A 14 -8.19 8.45 -7.54
CA SER A 14 -9.49 7.78 -7.43
C SER A 14 -10.19 7.67 -8.79
N LEU A 15 -11.29 6.90 -8.87
CA LEU A 15 -12.10 6.72 -10.09
C LEU A 15 -12.55 8.03 -10.76
N ARG A 16 -12.63 9.13 -10.00
CA ARG A 16 -12.95 10.47 -10.52
C ARG A 16 -12.03 11.51 -9.90
N GLY A 17 -10.78 11.14 -9.63
CA GLY A 17 -9.80 11.97 -8.94
C GLY A 17 -9.13 13.01 -9.85
N ASP A 18 -7.99 13.50 -9.40
CA ASP A 18 -7.05 14.24 -10.25
C ASP A 18 -6.20 13.24 -11.07
N VAL A 19 -5.92 12.07 -10.48
CA VAL A 19 -5.34 10.91 -11.14
C VAL A 19 -6.41 9.81 -11.17
N GLU A 20 -6.81 9.39 -12.37
CA GLU A 20 -7.77 8.30 -12.54
C GLU A 20 -7.16 6.99 -12.04
N TRP A 21 -7.95 6.24 -11.28
CA TRP A 21 -7.53 4.95 -10.74
C TRP A 21 -8.65 3.92 -10.89
N PRO A 22 -8.35 2.69 -11.38
CA PRO A 22 -9.34 1.65 -11.54
C PRO A 22 -9.96 1.23 -10.19
N PRO A 23 -11.27 0.93 -10.15
CA PRO A 23 -11.92 0.48 -8.93
C PRO A 23 -11.46 -0.93 -8.58
N ARG A 24 -11.35 -1.24 -7.27
CA ARG A 24 -10.99 -2.56 -6.74
C ARG A 24 -9.61 -3.07 -7.22
N SER A 25 -8.62 -2.19 -7.23
CA SER A 25 -7.24 -2.55 -7.60
C SER A 25 -6.26 -2.45 -6.41
N PRO A 26 -6.46 -3.21 -5.32
CA PRO A 26 -5.49 -3.26 -4.22
C PRO A 26 -4.14 -3.80 -4.69
N ASP A 27 -4.14 -4.65 -5.71
CA ASP A 27 -2.93 -5.20 -6.32
C ASP A 27 -2.01 -4.15 -6.95
N LEU A 28 -2.51 -2.93 -7.18
CA LEU A 28 -1.76 -1.81 -7.74
C LEU A 28 -1.40 -0.76 -6.67
N SER A 29 -1.81 -0.94 -5.43
CA SER A 29 -1.57 0.00 -4.32
C SER A 29 -0.42 -0.51 -3.43
N PRO A 30 0.74 0.17 -3.38
CA PRO A 30 1.87 -0.24 -2.53
C PRO A 30 1.52 -0.37 -1.05
N CYS A 31 0.55 0.39 -0.57
CA CYS A 31 0.08 0.24 0.80
C CYS A 31 -0.64 -1.10 1.01
N ASP A 32 -1.45 -1.52 0.03
CA ASP A 32 -2.30 -2.71 0.14
C ASP A 32 -1.53 -4.00 -0.12
N TYR A 33 -0.75 -4.09 -1.21
CA TYR A 33 -0.03 -5.32 -1.54
C TYR A 33 1.25 -5.53 -0.70
N PHE A 34 1.74 -4.50 0.01
CA PHE A 34 2.98 -4.57 0.79
C PHE A 34 2.80 -4.07 2.22
N LEU A 35 2.58 -2.76 2.41
CA LEU A 35 2.79 -2.12 3.71
C LEU A 35 1.87 -2.69 4.80
N TRP A 36 0.58 -2.84 4.51
CA TRP A 36 -0.39 -3.30 5.51
C TRP A 36 -0.15 -4.74 5.94
N GLY A 37 0.19 -5.63 5.00
CA GLY A 37 0.57 -7.01 5.31
C GLY A 37 1.82 -7.07 6.18
N TYR A 38 2.87 -6.34 5.78
CA TYR A 38 4.13 -6.25 6.51
C TYR A 38 3.97 -5.72 7.92
N LEU A 39 3.28 -4.59 8.08
CA LEU A 39 3.07 -3.98 9.40
C LEU A 39 2.21 -4.89 10.29
N LYS A 40 1.17 -5.52 9.74
CA LYS A 40 0.31 -6.43 10.50
C LYS A 40 1.10 -7.59 11.07
N GLU A 41 1.97 -8.23 10.28
CA GLU A 41 2.80 -9.33 10.77
C GLU A 41 3.68 -8.90 11.96
N ARG A 42 4.34 -7.74 11.86
CA ARG A 42 5.28 -7.26 12.89
C ARG A 42 4.59 -6.72 14.13
N VAL A 43 3.56 -5.90 13.96
CA VAL A 43 2.81 -5.28 15.06
C VAL A 43 2.06 -6.34 15.87
N TYR A 44 1.50 -7.37 15.23
CA TYR A 44 0.77 -8.42 15.96
C TYR A 44 1.68 -9.48 16.60
N ALA A 45 2.97 -9.54 16.24
CA ALA A 45 3.93 -10.45 16.88
C ALA A 45 4.07 -10.17 18.39
N SER A 46 4.00 -8.91 18.80
CA SER A 46 4.10 -8.45 20.19
C SER A 46 2.78 -8.50 20.98
N LYS A 47 1.64 -8.78 20.30
CA LYS A 47 0.29 -8.90 20.89
C LYS A 47 -0.09 -7.71 21.79
N PRO A 48 -0.15 -6.47 21.26
CA PRO A 48 -0.57 -5.31 22.03
C PRO A 48 -1.96 -5.52 22.64
N ARG A 49 -2.13 -5.10 23.90
CA ARG A 49 -3.38 -5.25 24.66
C ARG A 49 -4.16 -3.96 24.86
N THR A 50 -3.59 -2.82 24.48
CA THR A 50 -4.23 -1.51 24.55
C THR A 50 -4.08 -0.76 23.23
N LEU A 51 -4.92 0.24 23.01
CA LEU A 51 -4.86 1.06 21.80
C LEU A 51 -3.59 1.91 21.76
N GLU A 52 -3.11 2.36 22.91
CA GLU A 52 -1.88 3.15 23.05
C GLU A 52 -0.67 2.32 22.63
N ALA A 53 -0.55 1.09 23.16
CA ALA A 53 0.51 0.17 22.80
C ALA A 53 0.47 -0.19 21.30
N LEU A 54 -0.74 -0.42 20.76
CA LEU A 54 -0.92 -0.70 19.34
C LEU A 54 -0.45 0.48 18.46
N SER A 55 -0.85 1.70 18.81
CA SER A 55 -0.49 2.93 18.09
C SER A 55 1.02 3.18 18.12
N GLU A 56 1.65 2.99 19.28
CA GLU A 56 3.10 3.10 19.45
C GLU A 56 3.83 2.07 18.59
N MET A 57 3.40 0.82 18.60
CA MET A 57 4.00 -0.26 17.79
C MET A 57 3.85 0.01 16.29
N ILE A 58 2.68 0.45 15.81
CA ILE A 58 2.50 0.83 14.41
C ILE A 58 3.50 1.93 14.03
N THR A 59 3.66 2.94 14.88
CA THR A 59 4.60 4.06 14.63
C THR A 59 6.05 3.58 14.59
N LEU A 60 6.46 2.73 15.52
CA LEU A 60 7.81 2.18 15.59
C LEU A 60 8.12 1.30 14.37
N GLU A 61 7.25 0.35 14.05
CA GLU A 61 7.44 -0.57 12.93
C GLU A 61 7.39 0.15 11.57
N THR A 62 6.56 1.19 11.43
CA THR A 62 6.53 2.05 10.23
C THR A 62 7.84 2.80 10.06
N ARG A 63 8.40 3.37 11.14
CA ARG A 63 9.71 4.06 11.10
C ARG A 63 10.86 3.11 10.83
N ALA A 64 10.72 1.84 11.22
CA ALA A 64 11.72 0.82 11.02
C ALA A 64 11.75 0.25 9.59
N VAL A 65 10.76 0.58 8.72
CA VAL A 65 10.75 0.13 7.32
C VAL A 65 11.98 0.66 6.59
N PRO A 66 12.90 -0.19 6.12
CA PRO A 66 14.08 0.25 5.40
C PRO A 66 13.70 0.88 4.06
N ARG A 67 14.43 1.94 3.69
CA ARG A 67 14.26 2.62 2.39
C ARG A 67 14.36 1.67 1.20
N GLU A 68 15.21 0.65 1.29
CA GLU A 68 15.36 -0.35 0.23
C GLU A 68 14.08 -1.19 0.02
N MET A 69 13.33 -1.50 1.09
CA MET A 69 12.03 -2.17 0.93
C MET A 69 11.03 -1.27 0.21
N LEU A 70 10.99 0.02 0.55
CA LEU A 70 10.13 0.99 -0.12
C LEU A 70 10.50 1.10 -1.61
N ARG A 71 11.80 1.15 -1.93
CA ARG A 71 12.30 1.17 -3.31
C ARG A 71 11.84 -0.07 -4.07
N ARG A 72 12.05 -1.27 -3.50
CA ARG A 72 11.60 -2.54 -4.10
C ARG A 72 10.09 -2.58 -4.30
N SER A 73 9.30 -2.05 -3.37
CA SER A 73 7.85 -1.96 -3.50
C SER A 73 7.47 -1.07 -4.70
N MET A 74 8.09 0.10 -4.83
CA MET A 74 7.86 0.98 -5.98
C MET A 74 8.36 0.40 -7.31
N ASP A 75 9.49 -0.33 -7.33
CA ASP A 75 9.94 -1.04 -8.53
C ASP A 75 8.94 -2.13 -8.94
N ASN A 76 8.35 -2.82 -7.97
CA ASN A 76 7.32 -3.84 -8.19
C ASN A 76 6.02 -3.24 -8.74
N PHE A 77 5.71 -1.98 -8.44
CA PHE A 77 4.54 -1.31 -8.99
C PHE A 77 4.57 -1.27 -10.52
N SER A 78 5.71 -0.93 -11.13
CA SER A 78 5.87 -0.94 -12.59
C SER A 78 5.62 -2.33 -13.19
N GLN A 79 6.17 -3.39 -12.58
CA GLN A 79 5.97 -4.77 -13.03
C GLN A 79 4.50 -5.19 -12.91
N ARG A 80 3.82 -4.80 -11.82
CA ARG A 80 2.39 -5.07 -11.61
C ARG A 80 1.50 -4.35 -12.64
N LEU A 81 1.88 -3.15 -13.08
CA LEU A 81 1.17 -2.46 -14.17
C LEU A 81 1.30 -3.23 -15.49
N GLU A 82 2.51 -3.68 -15.83
CA GLU A 82 2.75 -4.49 -17.03
C GLU A 82 1.93 -5.79 -16.99
N GLU A 83 1.99 -6.54 -15.89
CA GLU A 83 1.21 -7.77 -15.71
C GLU A 83 -0.30 -7.51 -15.77
N CYS A 84 -0.78 -6.39 -15.24
CA CYS A 84 -2.19 -6.00 -15.31
C CYS A 84 -2.63 -5.78 -16.76
N MET A 85 -1.79 -5.14 -17.57
CA MET A 85 -2.04 -4.95 -19.00
C MET A 85 -2.06 -6.27 -19.75
N GLU A 86 -1.06 -7.14 -19.52
CA GLU A 86 -1.00 -8.48 -20.13
C GLU A 86 -2.23 -9.34 -19.79
N LYS A 87 -2.72 -9.22 -18.55
CA LYS A 87 -3.91 -9.92 -18.07
C LYS A 87 -5.23 -9.22 -18.42
N ASN A 88 -5.20 -8.14 -19.22
CA ASN A 88 -6.39 -7.36 -19.60
C ASN A 88 -7.20 -6.87 -18.38
N GLY A 89 -6.52 -6.36 -17.36
CA GLY A 89 -7.14 -5.80 -16.15
C GLY A 89 -7.67 -6.84 -15.16
N ARG A 90 -7.34 -8.12 -15.33
CA ARG A 90 -7.71 -9.18 -14.37
C ARG A 90 -6.80 -9.14 -13.13
N HIS A 91 -7.26 -9.79 -12.07
CA HIS A 91 -6.55 -9.89 -10.80
C HIS A 91 -5.10 -10.39 -10.97
N LEU A 92 -4.19 -9.74 -10.25
CA LEU A 92 -2.79 -10.10 -10.19
C LEU A 92 -2.61 -11.19 -9.13
N THR A 93 -1.73 -12.14 -9.39
CA THR A 93 -1.39 -13.14 -8.37
C THR A 93 -0.45 -12.50 -7.35
N ASP A 94 -0.59 -12.87 -6.07
CA ASP A 94 0.29 -12.36 -5.02
C ASP A 94 1.76 -12.64 -5.37
N VAL A 95 2.50 -11.59 -5.74
CA VAL A 95 3.95 -11.60 -5.70
C VAL A 95 4.32 -11.62 -4.22
N ILE A 96 4.44 -12.82 -3.65
CA ILE A 96 5.01 -13.05 -2.33
C ILE A 96 6.34 -12.31 -2.33
N PHE A 97 6.48 -11.30 -1.47
CA PHE A 97 7.80 -10.75 -1.15
C PHE A 97 8.62 -11.90 -0.58
N ARG A 98 9.38 -12.59 -1.44
CA ARG A 98 10.48 -13.42 -1.00
C ARG A 98 11.53 -12.45 -0.47
N THR A 99 11.54 -12.34 0.85
CA THR A 99 12.65 -11.79 1.63
C THR A 99 13.91 -12.57 1.36
#